data_AF-A0A1B8EC24-F1
#
_entry.id   AF-A0A1B8EC24-F1
#
_cell.length_a   1.000
_cell.length_b   1.000
_cell.length_c   1.000
_cell.angle_alpha   90.00
_cell.angle_beta   90.00
_cell.angle_gamma   90.00
#
_symmetry.space_group_name_H-M   'P 1'
#
loop_
_entity.id
_entity.type
_entity.pdbx_description
1 polymer ?
#
loop_
_entity_poly.entity_id
_entity_poly.type
_entity_poly.pdbx_seq_one_letter_code
_entity_poly.pdbx_strand_id
1 'polypeptide(L)'
;MKAGVFSGVIRFLCHVPLGYYCVNALKHWRFVKQHAGILLEPPLSHKIQIGEQLAGPWGAFAFAWNIVMWLPTLYASEPALLLLGTVDALIVAALIVATNIEGTYVGKTTHECAQVSANGSVDHSLIFFDRATAINITNTDYGKNLCNDFLATFYVGIAMM
;
A
#
# COMPACT_ATOMS: atom_id res chain seq x y z
N MET A 1 -22.48 26.26 6.54
CA MET A 1 -21.25 25.62 7.09
C MET A 1 -20.11 25.90 6.12
N LYS A 2 -18.97 26.42 6.58
CA LYS A 2 -17.85 26.76 5.69
C LYS A 2 -17.28 25.47 5.09
N ALA A 3 -17.07 25.41 3.76
CA ALA A 3 -16.57 24.22 3.05
C ALA A 3 -15.30 23.61 3.67
N GLY A 4 -14.43 24.46 4.26
CA GLY A 4 -13.22 24.02 4.96
C GLY A 4 -13.47 23.15 6.20
N VAL A 5 -14.57 23.37 6.93
CA VAL A 5 -14.92 22.55 8.10
C VAL A 5 -15.26 21.12 7.68
N PHE A 6 -16.04 20.96 6.61
CA PHE A 6 -16.39 19.65 6.07
C PHE A 6 -15.14 18.91 5.56
N SER A 7 -14.30 19.59 4.78
CA SER A 7 -13.04 19.03 4.29
C SER A 7 -12.09 18.63 5.43
N GLY A 8 -11.99 19.45 6.48
CA GLY A 8 -11.17 19.11 7.66
C GLY A 8 -11.69 17.90 8.45
N VAL A 9 -13.01 17.69 8.53
CA VAL A 9 -13.58 16.47 9.13
C VAL A 9 -13.23 15.24 8.30
N ILE A 10 -13.32 15.31 6.97
CA ILE A 10 -12.91 14.21 6.09
C ILE A 10 -11.43 13.88 6.29
N ARG A 11 -10.54 14.89 6.26
CA ARG A 11 -9.11 14.70 6.52
C ARG A 11 -8.88 14.05 7.88
N PHE A 12 -9.59 14.46 8.92
CA PHE A 12 -9.52 13.84 10.25
C PHE A 12 -9.82 12.34 10.19
N LEU A 13 -10.95 11.96 9.57
CA LEU A 13 -11.34 10.54 9.43
C LEU A 13 -10.32 9.71 8.64
N CYS A 14 -9.66 10.31 7.65
CA CYS A 14 -8.65 9.62 6.84
C CYS A 14 -7.33 9.35 7.58
N HIS A 15 -7.07 9.94 8.75
CA HIS A 15 -5.80 9.73 9.48
C HIS A 15 -5.56 8.27 9.85
N VAL A 16 -6.59 7.59 10.37
CA VAL A 16 -6.47 6.20 10.83
C VAL A 16 -6.18 5.26 9.65
N PRO A 17 -6.98 5.22 8.58
CA PRO A 17 -6.70 4.33 7.45
C PRO A 17 -5.41 4.73 6.70
N LEU A 18 -5.12 6.02 6.50
CA LEU A 18 -3.83 6.45 5.90
C LEU A 18 -2.64 6.09 6.78
N GLY A 19 -2.76 6.20 8.09
CA GLY A 19 -1.71 5.83 9.03
C GLY A 19 -1.42 4.33 8.98
N TYR A 20 -2.46 3.50 8.98
CA TYR A 20 -2.34 2.06 8.80
C TYR A 20 -1.69 1.72 7.45
N TYR A 21 -2.17 2.30 6.34
CA TYR A 21 -1.62 2.09 5.01
C TYR A 21 -0.14 2.50 4.94
N CYS A 22 0.21 3.70 5.44
CA CYS A 22 1.56 4.22 5.47
C CYS A 22 2.54 3.29 6.19
N VAL A 23 2.20 2.83 7.40
CA VAL A 23 3.08 1.97 8.19
C VAL A 23 3.32 0.64 7.47
N ASN A 24 2.26 0.03 6.93
CA ASN A 24 2.37 -1.27 6.26
C ASN A 24 3.03 -1.18 4.88
N ALA A 25 2.68 -0.19 4.05
CA ALA A 25 3.32 0.02 2.76
C ALA A 25 4.81 0.35 2.90
N LEU A 26 5.21 1.13 3.92
CA LEU A 26 6.63 1.35 4.22
C LEU A 26 7.34 0.08 4.69
N LYS A 27 6.67 -0.77 5.48
CA LYS A 27 7.19 -2.06 5.93
C LYS A 27 7.38 -2.99 4.73
N HIS A 28 6.42 -3.08 3.82
CA HIS A 28 6.48 -3.85 2.57
C HIS A 28 7.61 -3.38 1.67
N TRP A 29 7.69 -2.07 1.43
CA TRP A 29 8.76 -1.49 0.62
C TRP A 29 10.15 -1.76 1.20
N ARG A 30 10.32 -1.62 2.52
CA ARG A 30 11.59 -1.93 3.20
C ARG A 30 11.92 -3.42 3.12
N PHE A 31 10.93 -4.30 3.31
CA PHE A 31 11.10 -5.74 3.21
C PHE A 31 11.56 -6.16 1.81
N VAL A 32 10.87 -5.67 0.76
CA VAL A 32 11.24 -5.93 -0.63
C VAL A 32 12.63 -5.40 -0.95
N LYS A 33 12.95 -4.18 -0.49
CA LYS A 33 14.28 -3.59 -0.67
C LYS A 33 15.38 -4.40 0.04
N GLN A 34 15.13 -4.89 1.24
CA GLN A 34 16.09 -5.65 2.04
C GLN A 34 16.38 -7.03 1.44
N HIS A 35 15.39 -7.66 0.81
CA HIS A 35 15.49 -9.01 0.26
C HIS A 35 15.35 -9.05 -1.26
N ALA A 36 15.72 -7.95 -1.92
CA ALA A 36 15.59 -7.78 -3.36
C ALA A 36 16.25 -8.90 -4.17
N GLY A 37 17.39 -9.44 -3.71
CA GLY A 37 18.11 -10.51 -4.40
C GLY A 37 17.34 -11.83 -4.50
N ILE A 38 16.36 -12.07 -3.63
CA ILE A 38 15.53 -13.29 -3.63
C ILE A 38 14.14 -12.96 -4.19
N LEU A 39 13.55 -11.84 -3.76
CA LEU A 39 12.17 -11.49 -4.08
C LEU A 39 12.00 -10.97 -5.52
N LEU A 40 13.01 -10.27 -6.05
CA LEU A 40 12.97 -9.65 -7.38
C LEU A 40 13.64 -10.51 -8.45
N GLU A 41 13.61 -11.84 -8.33
CA GLU A 41 13.95 -12.72 -9.44
C GLU A 41 12.84 -12.70 -10.52
N PRO A 42 13.13 -12.96 -11.80
CA PRO A 42 12.10 -13.08 -12.85
C PRO A 42 11.02 -14.11 -12.47
N PRO A 43 9.73 -13.92 -12.82
CA PRO A 43 9.21 -12.98 -13.83
C PRO A 43 8.58 -11.70 -13.27
N LEU A 44 8.40 -11.56 -11.95
CA LEU A 44 7.66 -10.45 -11.33
C LEU A 44 8.54 -9.29 -10.83
N SER A 45 9.86 -9.41 -10.98
CA SER A 45 10.88 -8.48 -10.46
C SER A 45 10.55 -7.00 -10.66
N HIS A 46 10.26 -6.60 -11.89
CA HIS A 46 10.02 -5.20 -12.24
C HIS A 46 8.70 -4.67 -11.68
N LYS A 47 7.65 -5.50 -11.65
CA LYS A 47 6.32 -5.09 -11.18
C LYS A 47 6.31 -4.87 -9.67
N ILE A 48 6.88 -5.82 -8.91
CA ILE A 48 6.97 -5.72 -7.45
C ILE A 48 7.80 -4.50 -7.07
N GLN A 49 8.95 -4.30 -7.72
CA GLN A 49 9.82 -3.16 -7.44
C GLN A 49 9.09 -1.82 -7.65
N ILE A 50 8.40 -1.64 -8.78
CA ILE A 50 7.69 -0.39 -9.07
C ILE A 50 6.50 -0.21 -8.13
N GLY A 51 5.69 -1.26 -7.91
CA GLY A 51 4.53 -1.20 -7.02
C GLY A 51 4.91 -0.71 -5.64
N GLU A 52 5.91 -1.34 -5.03
CA GLU A 52 6.40 -1.01 -3.69
C GLU A 52 7.10 0.35 -3.61
N GLN A 53 7.86 0.71 -4.65
CA GLN A 53 8.51 2.02 -4.72
C GLN A 53 7.50 3.17 -4.85
N LEU A 54 6.32 2.89 -5.40
CA LEU A 54 5.21 3.85 -5.40
C LEU A 54 4.46 3.80 -4.07
N ALA A 55 3.96 2.64 -3.66
CA ALA A 55 3.10 2.48 -2.49
C ALA A 55 3.73 2.99 -1.19
N GLY A 56 4.98 2.60 -0.89
CA GLY A 56 5.64 2.98 0.37
C GLY A 56 5.87 4.50 0.48
N PRO A 57 6.71 5.11 -0.39
CA PRO A 57 6.96 6.54 -0.39
C PRO A 57 5.72 7.42 -0.60
N TRP A 58 4.83 7.09 -1.53
CA TRP A 58 3.61 7.88 -1.74
C TRP A 58 2.59 7.69 -0.61
N GLY A 59 2.48 6.50 -0.02
CA GLY A 59 1.66 6.29 1.18
C GLY A 59 2.16 7.12 2.37
N ALA A 60 3.48 7.19 2.54
CA ALA A 60 4.09 8.05 3.57
C ALA A 60 3.85 9.53 3.30
N PHE A 61 4.02 9.96 2.05
CA PHE A 61 3.73 11.33 1.64
C PHE A 61 2.24 11.67 1.83
N ALA A 62 1.32 10.78 1.44
CA ALA A 62 -0.12 10.95 1.61
C ALA A 62 -0.51 11.16 3.08
N PHE A 63 0.04 10.33 3.97
CA PHE A 63 -0.22 10.45 5.41
C PHE A 63 0.35 11.74 5.99
N ALA A 64 1.60 12.08 5.67
CA ALA A 64 2.22 13.32 6.12
C ALA A 64 1.47 14.56 5.61
N TRP A 65 1.09 14.56 4.32
CA TRP A 65 0.29 15.61 3.70
C TRP A 65 -1.07 15.76 4.39
N ASN A 66 -1.75 14.66 4.67
CA ASN A 66 -3.05 14.69 5.34
C ASN A 66 -2.97 15.27 6.75
N ILE A 67 -1.93 14.93 7.52
CA ILE A 67 -1.66 15.51 8.85
C ILE A 67 -1.37 17.00 8.76
N VAL A 68 -0.39 17.38 7.93
CA VAL A 68 0.10 18.77 7.86
C VAL A 68 -1.00 19.70 7.37
N MET A 69 -1.83 19.26 6.42
CA MET A 69 -2.87 20.09 5.82
C MET A 69 -4.21 20.03 6.56
N TRP A 70 -4.37 19.18 7.58
CA TRP A 70 -5.63 19.05 8.32
C TRP A 70 -6.10 20.37 8.96
N LEU A 71 -5.26 20.98 9.82
CA LEU A 71 -5.62 22.24 10.48
C LEU A 71 -5.73 23.43 9.50
N PRO A 72 -4.79 23.63 8.56
CA PRO A 72 -4.93 24.67 7.54
C PRO A 72 -6.24 24.59 6.73
N THR A 73 -6.71 23.38 6.42
CA THR A 73 -7.93 23.16 5.64
C THR A 73 -9.18 23.71 6.34
N LEU A 74 -9.23 23.70 7.68
CA LEU A 74 -10.37 24.23 8.44
C LEU A 74 -10.59 25.73 8.24
N TYR A 75 -9.51 26.47 7.94
CA TYR A 75 -9.51 27.92 7.77
C TYR A 75 -9.37 28.36 6.31
N ALA A 76 -9.22 27.42 5.38
CA ALA A 76 -9.00 27.70 3.97
C ALA A 76 -10.23 28.32 3.30
N SER A 77 -9.98 29.25 2.37
CA SER A 77 -10.98 29.77 1.44
C SER A 77 -11.25 28.75 0.31
N GLU A 78 -12.37 28.90 -0.41
CA GLU A 78 -12.73 27.98 -1.50
C GLU A 78 -11.63 27.82 -2.58
N PRO A 79 -10.95 28.89 -3.04
CA PRO A 79 -9.85 28.74 -4.00
C PRO A 79 -8.66 27.95 -3.43
N ALA A 80 -8.37 28.13 -2.12
CA ALA A 80 -7.31 27.36 -1.46
C ALA A 80 -7.70 25.89 -1.35
N LEU A 81 -8.96 25.58 -1.02
CA LEU A 81 -9.48 24.21 -0.99
C LEU A 81 -9.38 23.52 -2.35
N LEU A 82 -9.59 24.25 -3.45
CA LEU A 82 -9.41 23.72 -4.81
C LEU A 82 -7.95 23.30 -5.08
N LEU A 83 -6.99 24.12 -4.65
CA LEU A 83 -5.56 23.79 -4.78
C LEU A 83 -5.20 22.56 -3.93
N LEU A 84 -5.71 22.47 -2.70
CA LEU A 84 -5.50 21.30 -1.84
C LEU A 84 -6.09 20.04 -2.47
N GLY A 85 -7.31 20.12 -3.00
CA GLY A 85 -7.95 19.00 -3.69
C GLY A 85 -7.19 18.54 -4.93
N THR A 86 -6.54 19.45 -5.66
CA THR A 86 -5.67 19.09 -6.80
C THR A 86 -4.47 18.25 -6.33
N VAL A 87 -3.83 18.62 -5.22
CA VAL A 87 -2.73 17.83 -4.65
C VAL A 87 -3.22 16.47 -4.15
N ASP A 88 -4.38 16.44 -3.47
CA ASP A 88 -5.00 15.20 -3.02
C ASP A 88 -5.27 14.26 -4.22
N ALA A 89 -5.77 14.80 -5.35
CA ALA A 89 -6.01 14.02 -6.57
C ALA A 89 -4.72 13.43 -7.18
N LEU A 90 -3.60 14.17 -7.14
CA LEU A 90 -2.30 13.65 -7.61
C LEU A 90 -1.78 12.52 -6.72
N ILE A 91 -1.95 12.65 -5.40
CA ILE A 91 -1.60 11.61 -4.44
C ILE A 91 -2.42 10.35 -4.72
N VAL A 92 -3.74 10.49 -4.85
CA VAL A 92 -4.64 9.37 -5.15
C VAL A 92 -4.27 8.72 -6.49
N ALA A 93 -3.98 9.50 -7.54
CA ALA A 93 -3.55 8.96 -8.82
C ALA A 93 -2.29 8.09 -8.71
N ALA A 94 -1.29 8.51 -7.92
CA ALA A 94 -0.09 7.72 -7.68
C ALA A 94 -0.40 6.41 -6.92
N LEU A 95 -1.27 6.47 -5.90
CA LEU A 95 -1.70 5.29 -5.14
C LEU A 95 -2.56 4.32 -5.98
N ILE A 96 -3.37 4.83 -6.90
CA ILE A 96 -4.13 4.01 -7.87
C ILE A 96 -3.17 3.23 -8.75
N VAL A 97 -2.12 3.88 -9.27
CA VAL A 97 -1.11 3.18 -10.08
C VAL A 97 -0.40 2.11 -9.27
N ALA A 98 0.01 2.41 -8.04
CA ALA A 98 0.64 1.44 -7.14
C ALA A 98 -0.27 0.23 -6.89
N THR A 99 -1.54 0.48 -6.53
CA THR A 99 -2.53 -0.56 -6.26
C THR A 99 -2.81 -1.42 -7.49
N ASN A 100 -2.91 -0.82 -8.69
CA ASN A 100 -3.08 -1.60 -9.93
C ASN A 100 -1.91 -2.55 -10.20
N ILE A 101 -0.69 -2.14 -9.87
CA ILE A 101 0.50 -2.98 -10.02
C ILE A 101 0.52 -4.07 -8.94
N GLU A 102 0.24 -3.73 -7.69
CA GLU A 102 0.09 -4.66 -6.57
C GLU A 102 -0.94 -5.76 -6.86
N GLY A 103 -2.08 -5.40 -7.45
CA GLY A 103 -3.14 -6.34 -7.82
C GLY A 103 -2.73 -7.42 -8.83
N THR A 104 -1.52 -7.35 -9.40
CA THR A 104 -0.95 -8.39 -10.28
C THR A 104 -0.19 -9.49 -9.54
N TYR A 105 0.17 -9.29 -8.27
CA TYR A 105 0.97 -10.23 -7.48
C TYR A 105 0.48 -10.43 -6.03
N VAL A 106 -0.35 -9.52 -5.51
CA VAL A 106 -1.01 -9.71 -4.22
C VAL A 106 -2.09 -10.78 -4.36
N GLY A 107 -2.05 -11.81 -3.51
CA GLY A 107 -3.17 -12.76 -3.40
C GLY A 107 -4.43 -11.98 -3.04
N LYS A 108 -5.55 -12.26 -3.70
CA LYS A 108 -6.82 -11.52 -3.59
C LYS A 108 -7.76 -12.11 -2.55
N THR A 109 -7.48 -13.32 -2.08
CA THR A 109 -8.26 -13.97 -1.03
C THR A 109 -7.37 -14.63 0.01
N THR A 110 -7.90 -14.80 1.22
CA THR A 110 -7.23 -15.59 2.27
C THR A 110 -7.03 -17.05 1.85
N HIS A 111 -7.90 -17.57 0.98
CA HIS A 111 -7.77 -18.91 0.40
C HIS A 111 -6.57 -19.01 -0.56
N GLU A 112 -6.38 -18.02 -1.43
CA GLU A 112 -5.19 -17.93 -2.29
C GLU A 112 -3.91 -17.83 -1.43
N CYS A 113 -3.90 -16.97 -0.42
CA CYS A 113 -2.76 -16.86 0.49
C CYS A 113 -2.47 -18.14 1.28
N ALA A 114 -3.46 -19.02 1.48
CA ALA A 114 -3.26 -20.32 2.13
C ALA A 114 -2.55 -21.35 1.22
N GLN A 115 -2.45 -21.10 -0.08
CA GLN A 115 -1.73 -21.94 -1.03
C GLN A 115 -0.22 -21.64 -1.09
N VAL A 116 0.23 -20.57 -0.43
CA VAL A 116 1.65 -20.18 -0.39
C VAL A 116 2.46 -21.27 0.30
N SER A 117 3.52 -21.74 -0.36
CA SER A 117 4.37 -22.80 0.15
C SER A 117 5.82 -22.65 -0.27
N ALA A 118 6.76 -23.14 0.54
CA ALA A 118 8.19 -23.17 0.19
C ALA A 118 8.48 -24.04 -1.05
N ASN A 119 7.61 -25.01 -1.35
CA ASN A 119 7.73 -25.87 -2.54
C ASN A 119 7.09 -25.24 -3.79
N GLY A 120 6.62 -23.99 -3.68
CA GLY A 120 5.85 -23.30 -4.69
C GLY A 120 4.36 -23.54 -4.55
N SER A 121 3.59 -22.56 -5.03
CA SER A 121 2.14 -22.62 -5.19
C SER A 121 1.79 -22.90 -6.66
N VAL A 122 0.54 -23.31 -6.90
CA VAL A 122 0.03 -23.56 -8.27
C VAL A 122 -0.20 -22.24 -9.03
N ASP A 123 -0.35 -21.13 -8.32
CA ASP A 123 -0.63 -19.81 -8.89
C ASP A 123 0.66 -19.00 -9.08
N HIS A 124 0.99 -18.70 -10.34
CA HIS A 124 2.16 -17.91 -10.68
C HIS A 124 2.17 -16.49 -10.09
N SER A 125 1.02 -15.94 -9.70
CA SER A 125 0.94 -14.62 -9.04
C SER A 125 1.50 -14.64 -7.62
N LEU A 126 1.48 -15.80 -6.94
CA LEU A 126 1.93 -15.97 -5.55
C LEU A 126 3.42 -16.28 -5.41
N ILE A 127 4.15 -16.42 -6.53
CA ILE A 127 5.58 -16.76 -6.54
C ILE A 127 6.43 -15.81 -5.67
N PHE A 128 6.00 -14.56 -5.51
CA PHE A 128 6.62 -13.60 -4.60
C PHE A 128 6.58 -14.08 -3.14
N PHE A 129 5.43 -14.56 -2.69
CA PHE A 129 5.23 -15.04 -1.32
C PHE A 129 5.82 -16.43 -1.09
N ASP A 130 5.85 -17.28 -2.12
CA ASP A 130 6.56 -18.55 -2.08
C ASP A 130 8.06 -18.32 -1.83
N ARG A 131 8.66 -17.37 -2.56
CA ARG A 131 10.06 -16.94 -2.34
C ARG A 131 10.27 -16.32 -0.98
N ALA A 132 9.31 -15.54 -0.49
CA ALA A 132 9.39 -14.98 0.86
C ALA A 132 9.47 -16.09 1.93
N THR A 133 8.82 -17.23 1.72
CA THR A 133 8.93 -18.40 2.62
C THR A 133 10.37 -18.94 2.66
N ALA A 134 11.11 -18.88 1.55
CA ALA A 134 12.51 -19.31 1.50
C ALA A 134 13.46 -18.39 2.30
N ILE A 135 13.04 -17.16 2.63
CA ILE A 135 13.82 -16.26 3.49
C ILE A 135 13.81 -16.73 4.95
N ASN A 136 12.71 -17.36 5.39
CA ASN A 136 12.58 -17.90 6.75
C ASN A 136 11.96 -19.31 6.73
N ILE A 137 12.77 -20.27 6.30
CA ILE A 137 12.39 -21.69 6.15
C ILE A 137 11.91 -22.32 7.48
N THR A 138 12.33 -21.77 8.62
CA THR A 138 11.90 -22.28 9.94
C THR A 138 10.45 -21.96 10.28
N ASN A 139 9.86 -20.95 9.63
CA ASN A 139 8.48 -20.56 9.82
C ASN A 139 7.68 -20.86 8.55
N THR A 140 7.02 -22.02 8.52
CA THR A 140 6.23 -22.49 7.38
C THR A 140 5.04 -21.57 7.06
N ASP A 141 4.56 -20.79 8.02
CA ASP A 141 3.47 -19.84 7.83
C ASP A 141 3.96 -18.44 7.41
N TYR A 142 5.27 -18.23 7.25
CA TYR A 142 5.82 -16.90 7.00
C TYR A 142 5.29 -16.26 5.71
N GLY A 143 5.38 -16.95 4.57
CA GLY A 143 4.88 -16.44 3.30
C GLY A 143 3.37 -16.24 3.29
N LYS A 144 2.61 -17.15 3.93
CA LYS A 144 1.16 -17.03 4.11
C LYS A 144 0.79 -15.79 4.93
N ASN A 145 1.47 -15.55 6.05
CA ASN A 145 1.23 -14.38 6.89
C ASN A 145 1.60 -13.09 6.14
N LEU A 146 2.69 -13.10 5.38
CA LEU A 146 3.07 -11.98 4.52
C LEU A 146 2.02 -11.71 3.43
N CYS A 147 1.53 -12.75 2.76
CA CYS A 147 0.46 -12.62 1.77
C CYS A 147 -0.81 -11.99 2.37
N ASN A 148 -1.23 -12.44 3.57
CA ASN A 148 -2.37 -11.84 4.25
C ASN A 148 -2.12 -10.37 4.67
N ASP A 149 -0.90 -10.02 5.05
CA ASP A 149 -0.50 -8.65 5.40
C ASP A 149 -0.56 -7.71 4.19
N PHE A 150 -0.09 -8.18 3.03
CA PHE A 150 -0.20 -7.50 1.74
C PHE A 150 -1.66 -7.38 1.30
N LEU A 151 -2.44 -8.45 1.40
CA LEU A 151 -3.88 -8.46 1.09
C LEU A 151 -4.65 -7.42 1.92
N ALA A 152 -4.39 -7.38 3.23
CA ALA A 152 -5.04 -6.41 4.12
C ALA A 152 -4.69 -4.97 3.74
N THR A 153 -3.41 -4.71 3.45
CA THR A 153 -2.93 -3.38 3.05
C THR A 153 -3.50 -2.96 1.69
N PHE A 154 -3.58 -3.89 0.75
CA PHE A 154 -4.18 -3.71 -0.56
C PHE A 154 -5.66 -3.31 -0.47
N TYR A 155 -6.45 -4.02 0.35
CA TYR A 155 -7.86 -3.66 0.54
C TYR A 155 -8.06 -2.33 1.25
N VAL A 156 -7.21 -1.99 2.21
CA VAL A 156 -7.22 -0.65 2.83
C VAL A 156 -6.88 0.41 1.79
N GLY A 157 -5.90 0.15 0.93
CA GLY A 157 -5.57 1.02 -0.21
C GLY A 157 -6.78 1.25 -1.11
N ILE A 158 -7.47 0.19 -1.53
CA ILE A 158 -8.71 0.27 -2.33
C ILE A 158 -9.79 1.09 -1.62
N ALA A 159 -10.02 0.85 -0.33
CA ALA A 159 -11.09 1.51 0.42
C ALA A 159 -10.85 3.02 0.64
N MET A 160 -9.61 3.48 0.49
CA MET A 160 -9.21 4.86 0.69
C MET A 160 -9.21 5.71 -0.58
N MET A 161 -9.26 5.07 -1.76
CA MET A 161 -9.28 5.72 -3.08
C MET A 161 -10.70 5.93 -3.56
#